data_AF-A0A1M5L4U1-F1
#
_entry.id   AF-A0A1M5L4U1-F1
#
_cell.length_a   1.000
_cell.length_b   1.000
_cell.length_c   1.000
_cell.angle_alpha   90.00
_cell.angle_beta   90.00
_cell.angle_gamma   90.00
#
_symmetry.space_group_name_H-M   'P 1'
#
loop_
_entity.id
_entity.type
_entity.pdbx_description
1 polymer ?
#
loop_
_entity_poly.entity_id
_entity_poly.type
_entity_poly.pdbx_seq_one_letter_code
_entity_poly.pdbx_strand_id
1 'polypeptide(L)'
;MNTFIRRNKLNVALLLSCLITFTIVINKQLLAQNEIYNSNFVSVNSIFAGFLFTSLGIIVGILDKEIIVFLDKHGYLDSYINGIIIGLIMHILSAVLELLFSNIEFTVSRDTDIFIKEIVFSLFLTGLVFFIKSTFNVLKLIRLIRKYNKGEI
;
A
#
# COMPACT_ATOMS: atom_id res chain seq x y z
N MET A 1 -3.63 -17.76 -15.19
CA MET A 1 -2.55 -16.82 -14.80
C MET A 1 -2.66 -15.46 -15.49
N ASN A 2 -2.84 -15.38 -16.82
CA ASN A 2 -2.87 -14.09 -17.56
C ASN A 2 -4.03 -13.13 -17.21
N THR A 3 -5.17 -13.62 -16.73
CA THR A 3 -6.33 -12.77 -16.39
C THR A 3 -6.10 -11.93 -15.15
N PHE A 4 -5.47 -12.48 -14.10
CA PHE A 4 -5.17 -11.75 -12.85
C PHE A 4 -4.19 -10.60 -13.06
N ILE A 5 -3.10 -10.82 -13.80
CA ILE A 5 -2.13 -9.77 -14.12
C ILE A 5 -2.79 -8.71 -15.01
N ARG A 6 -3.59 -9.10 -16.00
CA ARG A 6 -4.30 -8.16 -16.88
C ARG A 6 -5.25 -7.24 -16.11
N ARG A 7 -5.97 -7.77 -15.12
CA ARG A 7 -6.88 -7.00 -14.26
C ARG A 7 -6.16 -6.09 -13.26
N ASN A 8 -4.92 -6.44 -12.89
CA ASN A 8 -4.11 -5.69 -11.94
C ASN A 8 -2.95 -4.92 -12.57
N LYS A 9 -2.94 -4.74 -13.89
CA LYS A 9 -1.82 -4.11 -14.63
C LYS A 9 -1.38 -2.77 -14.05
N LEU A 10 -2.31 -1.97 -13.54
CA LEU A 10 -1.99 -0.67 -12.92
C LEU A 10 -1.29 -0.84 -11.58
N ASN A 11 -1.72 -1.79 -10.74
CA ASN A 11 -1.04 -2.10 -9.48
C ASN A 11 0.37 -2.64 -9.74
N VAL A 12 0.51 -3.54 -10.72
CA VAL A 12 1.81 -4.10 -11.10
C VAL A 12 2.73 -3.01 -11.65
N ALA A 13 2.26 -2.15 -12.55
CA ALA A 13 3.04 -1.04 -13.09
C ALA A 13 3.49 -0.06 -12.00
N LEU A 14 2.60 0.26 -11.05
CA LEU A 14 2.95 1.10 -9.90
C LEU A 14 3.98 0.45 -9.00
N LEU A 15 3.83 -0.83 -8.68
CA LEU A 15 4.79 -1.56 -7.85
C LEU A 15 6.17 -1.61 -8.52
N LEU A 16 6.23 -1.85 -9.83
CA LEU A 16 7.46 -1.77 -10.61
C LEU A 16 8.05 -0.35 -10.59
N SER A 17 7.22 0.69 -10.70
CA SER A 17 7.70 2.08 -10.61
C SER A 17 8.31 2.38 -9.25
N CYS A 18 7.71 1.88 -8.16
CA CYS A 18 8.23 2.02 -6.80
C CYS A 18 9.58 1.30 -6.64
N LEU A 19 9.73 0.10 -7.22
CA LEU A 19 10.99 -0.65 -7.21
C LEU A 19 12.11 0.08 -7.97
N ILE A 20 11.80 0.68 -9.11
CA ILE A 20 12.76 1.49 -9.88
C ILE A 20 13.19 2.71 -9.07
N THR A 21 12.24 3.44 -8.47
CA THR A 21 12.57 4.60 -7.62
C THR A 21 13.42 4.20 -6.43
N PHE A 22 13.13 3.05 -5.81
CA PHE A 22 13.92 2.51 -4.70
C PHE A 22 15.38 2.24 -5.10
N THR A 23 15.57 1.58 -6.24
CA THR A 23 16.91 1.28 -6.76
C THR A 23 17.73 2.55 -7.01
N ILE A 24 17.08 3.61 -7.52
CA ILE A 24 17.73 4.91 -7.74
C ILE A 24 18.10 5.58 -6.41
N VAL A 25 17.21 5.50 -5.41
CA VAL A 25 17.42 6.10 -4.08
C VAL A 25 18.60 5.47 -3.36
N ILE A 26 18.68 4.13 -3.31
CA ILE A 26 19.81 3.41 -2.71
C ILE A 26 21.11 3.76 -3.44
N ASN A 27 21.14 3.64 -4.77
CA ASN A 27 22.37 3.86 -5.55
C ASN A 27 22.95 5.26 -5.40
N LYS A 28 22.10 6.26 -5.14
CA LYS A 28 22.52 7.64 -4.94
C LYS A 28 22.70 8.04 -3.48
N GLN A 29 22.49 7.12 -2.53
CA GLN A 29 22.54 7.37 -1.08
C GLN A 29 21.76 8.63 -0.66
N LEU A 30 20.63 8.89 -1.33
CA LEU A 30 19.90 10.16 -1.19
C LEU A 30 19.33 10.38 0.22
N LEU A 31 19.21 9.30 1.00
CA LEU A 31 18.64 9.34 2.34
C LEU A 31 19.70 9.52 3.43
N ALA A 32 20.99 9.36 3.14
CA ALA A 32 22.09 9.34 4.13
C ALA A 32 22.29 10.63 4.96
N GLN A 33 21.43 11.64 4.79
CA GLN A 33 21.46 12.89 5.55
C GLN A 33 20.48 12.87 6.74
N ASN A 34 20.96 12.33 7.85
CA ASN A 34 20.76 12.58 9.29
C ASN A 34 19.45 13.11 9.93
N GLU A 35 18.33 13.43 9.26
CA GLU A 35 17.14 13.96 9.98
C GLU A 35 15.82 13.21 9.76
N ILE A 36 15.66 12.46 8.66
CA ILE A 36 14.44 11.64 8.45
C ILE A 36 14.39 10.45 9.43
N TYR A 37 15.54 10.07 9.99
CA TYR A 37 15.76 8.83 10.75
C TYR A 37 15.24 8.83 12.18
N ASN A 38 14.82 9.97 12.73
CA ASN A 38 14.21 10.05 14.07
C ASN A 38 12.67 10.07 14.04
N SER A 39 12.06 9.88 12.87
CA SER A 39 10.62 9.83 12.74
C SER A 39 10.08 8.45 13.16
N ASN A 40 9.00 8.44 13.95
CA ASN A 40 8.33 7.22 14.41
C ASN A 40 7.43 6.70 13.27
N PHE A 41 8.03 6.00 12.30
CA PHE A 41 7.27 5.45 11.17
C PHE A 41 6.32 4.34 11.63
N VAL A 42 6.56 3.68 12.78
CA VAL A 42 5.66 2.65 13.32
C VAL A 42 4.27 3.23 13.55
N SER A 43 4.20 4.40 14.18
CA SER A 43 2.93 5.07 14.48
C SER A 43 2.20 5.46 13.21
N VAL A 44 2.92 6.04 12.24
CA VAL A 44 2.33 6.48 10.97
C VAL A 44 1.88 5.29 10.12
N ASN A 45 2.69 4.24 10.02
CA ASN A 45 2.34 2.98 9.36
C ASN A 45 1.09 2.35 9.98
N SER A 46 0.97 2.36 11.31
CA SER A 46 -0.19 1.80 12.02
C SER A 46 -1.49 2.53 11.66
N ILE A 47 -1.44 3.87 11.53
CA ILE A 47 -2.58 4.67 11.09
C ILE A 47 -3.01 4.25 9.68
N PHE A 48 -2.09 4.24 8.72
CA PHE A 48 -2.42 3.89 7.34
C PHE A 48 -2.89 2.43 7.18
N ALA A 49 -2.23 1.49 7.88
CA ALA A 49 -2.66 0.09 7.92
C ALA A 49 -4.08 -0.05 8.48
N GLY A 50 -4.41 0.66 9.56
CA GLY A 50 -5.76 0.67 10.14
C GLY A 50 -6.83 1.18 9.18
N PHE A 51 -6.56 2.27 8.45
CA PHE A 51 -7.47 2.77 7.41
C PHE A 51 -7.68 1.78 6.26
N LEU A 52 -6.59 1.15 5.78
CA LEU A 52 -6.66 0.17 4.70
C LEU A 52 -7.41 -1.10 5.13
N PHE A 53 -7.15 -1.58 6.35
CA PHE A 53 -7.84 -2.74 6.91
C PHE A 53 -9.35 -2.46 7.10
N THR A 54 -9.71 -1.28 7.61
CA THR A 54 -11.10 -0.85 7.71
C THR A 54 -11.77 -0.78 6.34
N SER A 55 -11.08 -0.23 5.34
CA SER A 55 -11.58 -0.16 3.95
C SER A 55 -11.84 -1.55 3.37
N LEU A 56 -10.94 -2.51 3.64
CA LEU A 56 -11.13 -3.91 3.26
C LEU A 56 -12.35 -4.51 3.95
N GLY A 57 -12.52 -4.28 5.26
CA GLY A 57 -13.69 -4.72 6.03
C GLY A 57 -15.01 -4.19 5.47
N ILE A 58 -15.05 -2.91 5.07
CA ILE A 58 -16.22 -2.31 4.41
C ILE A 58 -16.53 -3.03 3.10
N ILE A 59 -15.52 -3.27 2.25
CA ILE A 59 -15.71 -3.98 0.97
C ILE A 59 -16.26 -5.39 1.23
N VAL A 60 -15.66 -6.13 2.18
CA VAL A 60 -16.12 -7.47 2.56
C VAL A 60 -17.59 -7.45 3.02
N GLY A 61 -17.97 -6.46 3.83
CA GLY A 61 -19.34 -6.31 4.33
C GLY A 61 -20.39 -5.95 3.27
N ILE A 62 -19.98 -5.59 2.05
CA ILE A 62 -20.89 -5.29 0.93
C ILE A 62 -20.71 -6.24 -0.26
N LEU A 63 -19.92 -7.30 -0.12
CA LEU A 63 -19.65 -8.26 -1.22
C LEU A 63 -20.92 -8.95 -1.72
N ASP A 64 -21.93 -9.09 -0.87
CA ASP A 64 -23.22 -9.72 -1.17
C ASP A 64 -24.17 -8.82 -1.98
N LYS A 65 -23.89 -7.51 -2.10
CA LYS A 65 -24.76 -6.58 -2.82
C LYS A 65 -24.70 -6.82 -4.33
N GLU A 66 -25.86 -6.83 -4.98
CA GLU A 66 -26.00 -7.15 -6.40
C GLU A 66 -25.05 -6.35 -7.30
N ILE A 67 -24.92 -5.04 -7.04
CA ILE A 67 -23.99 -4.16 -7.77
C ILE A 67 -22.52 -4.56 -7.57
N ILE A 68 -22.13 -5.00 -6.37
CA ILE A 68 -20.76 -5.44 -6.09
C ILE A 68 -20.49 -6.78 -6.76
N VAL A 69 -21.43 -7.72 -6.69
CA VAL A 69 -21.35 -8.99 -7.43
C VAL A 69 -21.23 -8.75 -8.94
N PHE A 70 -21.97 -7.79 -9.48
CA PHE A 70 -21.86 -7.39 -10.88
C PHE A 70 -20.47 -6.84 -11.20
N LEU A 71 -19.94 -5.92 -10.39
CA LEU A 71 -18.60 -5.35 -10.58
C LEU A 71 -17.48 -6.39 -10.47
N ASP A 72 -17.63 -7.35 -9.55
CA ASP A 72 -16.68 -8.42 -9.33
C ASP A 72 -16.63 -9.39 -10.51
N LYS A 73 -17.80 -9.80 -11.04
CA LYS A 73 -17.89 -10.65 -12.25
C LYS A 73 -17.18 -10.02 -13.46
N HIS A 74 -17.21 -8.69 -13.57
CA HIS A 74 -16.53 -7.96 -14.65
C HIS A 74 -15.06 -7.64 -14.34
N GLY A 75 -14.55 -8.06 -13.18
CA GLY A 75 -13.15 -7.90 -12.78
C GLY A 75 -12.77 -6.47 -12.38
N TYR A 76 -13.74 -5.62 -12.06
CA TYR A 76 -13.47 -4.27 -11.58
C TYR A 76 -12.93 -4.30 -10.16
N LEU A 77 -13.42 -5.19 -9.30
CA LEU A 77 -13.10 -5.19 -7.87
C LEU A 77 -11.65 -5.60 -7.57
N ASP A 78 -11.07 -6.46 -8.42
CA ASP A 78 -9.69 -6.96 -8.29
C ASP A 78 -8.67 -5.83 -8.11
N SER A 79 -8.71 -4.79 -8.95
CA SER A 79 -7.75 -3.68 -8.89
C SER A 79 -7.87 -2.82 -7.62
N TYR A 80 -9.07 -2.81 -7.02
CA TYR A 80 -9.39 -2.05 -5.81
C TYR A 80 -8.90 -2.81 -4.58
N ILE A 81 -9.31 -4.07 -4.45
CA ILE A 81 -8.92 -4.94 -3.34
C ILE A 81 -7.41 -5.16 -3.33
N ASN A 82 -6.80 -5.49 -4.47
CA ASN A 82 -5.36 -5.72 -4.51
C ASN A 82 -4.54 -4.45 -4.19
N GLY A 83 -5.06 -3.26 -4.55
CA GLY A 83 -4.40 -2.01 -4.16
C GLY A 83 -4.37 -1.82 -2.63
N ILE A 84 -5.49 -2.14 -1.97
CA ILE A 84 -5.61 -2.07 -0.52
C ILE A 84 -4.68 -3.10 0.14
N ILE A 85 -4.69 -4.34 -0.33
CA ILE A 85 -3.86 -5.43 0.20
C ILE A 85 -2.37 -5.10 0.06
N ILE A 86 -1.93 -4.61 -1.11
CA ILE A 86 -0.53 -4.25 -1.32
C ILE A 86 -0.13 -3.14 -0.35
N GLY A 87 -0.91 -2.05 -0.26
CA GLY A 87 -0.62 -0.96 0.68
C GLY A 87 -0.54 -1.42 2.13
N LEU A 88 -1.47 -2.30 2.53
CA LEU A 88 -1.54 -2.87 3.86
C LEU A 88 -0.29 -3.68 4.18
N ILE A 89 0.11 -4.59 3.29
CA ILE A 89 1.32 -5.40 3.44
C ILE A 89 2.56 -4.50 3.56
N MET A 90 2.67 -3.46 2.72
CA MET A 90 3.83 -2.55 2.74
C MET A 90 3.94 -1.78 4.06
N HIS A 91 2.82 -1.28 4.60
CA HIS A 91 2.82 -0.61 5.90
C HIS A 91 3.13 -1.56 7.06
N ILE A 92 2.59 -2.78 7.03
CA ILE A 92 2.90 -3.81 8.04
C ILE A 92 4.38 -4.17 8.00
N LEU A 93 4.95 -4.44 6.81
CA LEU A 93 6.36 -4.80 6.67
C LEU A 93 7.27 -3.65 7.10
N SER A 94 6.95 -2.41 6.73
CA SER A 94 7.70 -1.22 7.15
C SER A 94 7.72 -1.10 8.69
N ALA A 95 6.56 -1.19 9.33
CA ALA A 95 6.46 -1.10 10.80
C ALA A 95 7.18 -2.25 11.51
N VAL A 96 7.01 -3.49 11.03
CA VAL A 96 7.66 -4.67 11.62
C VAL A 96 9.17 -4.57 11.53
N LEU A 97 9.71 -4.18 10.36
CA LEU A 97 11.16 -4.02 10.20
C LEU A 97 11.71 -2.90 11.09
N GLU A 98 11.04 -1.76 11.18
CA GLU A 98 11.45 -0.69 12.08
C GLU A 98 11.43 -1.13 13.54
N LEU A 99 10.39 -1.85 13.98
CA LEU A 99 10.32 -2.38 15.34
C LEU A 99 11.47 -3.37 15.64
N LEU A 100 11.79 -4.24 14.68
CA LEU A 100 12.83 -5.25 14.85
C LEU A 100 14.24 -4.66 14.88
N PHE A 101 14.52 -3.63 14.07
CA PHE A 101 15.88 -3.13 13.87
C PHE A 101 16.18 -1.80 14.56
N SER A 102 15.17 -0.99 14.90
CA SER A 102 15.37 0.27 15.61
C SER A 102 15.27 0.13 17.14
N ASN A 103 14.56 -0.88 17.66
CA ASN A 103 14.30 -1.02 19.11
C ASN A 103 15.00 -2.21 19.78
N ILE A 104 15.62 -3.10 18.99
CA ILE A 104 16.40 -4.21 19.52
C ILE A 104 17.86 -3.88 19.31
N GLU A 105 18.67 -3.90 20.37
CA GLU A 105 20.12 -3.67 20.31
C GLU A 105 20.82 -4.83 19.58
N PHE A 106 20.67 -4.87 18.26
CA PHE A 106 21.49 -5.73 17.42
C PHE A 106 22.82 -5.03 17.15
N THR A 107 23.92 -5.75 17.34
CA THR A 107 25.26 -5.31 16.92
C THR A 107 25.38 -5.46 15.41
N VAL A 108 24.89 -4.44 14.70
CA VAL A 108 24.89 -4.36 13.23
C VAL A 108 25.92 -3.33 12.78
N SER A 109 26.55 -3.54 11.62
CA SER A 109 27.45 -2.54 11.04
C SER A 109 26.66 -1.28 10.66
N ARG A 110 27.32 -0.11 10.69
CA ARG A 110 26.69 1.17 10.31
C ARG A 110 26.08 1.13 8.91
N ASP A 111 26.74 0.48 7.97
CA ASP A 111 26.27 0.37 6.58
C ASP A 111 25.00 -0.48 6.49
N THR A 112 24.90 -1.55 7.28
CA THR A 112 23.71 -2.40 7.32
C THR A 112 22.54 -1.68 8.02
N ASP A 113 22.79 -0.88 9.07
CA ASP A 113 21.76 -0.04 9.70
C ASP A 113 21.16 0.98 8.71
N ILE A 114 22.02 1.69 7.96
CA ILE A 114 21.57 2.64 6.93
C ILE A 114 20.73 1.92 5.86
N PHE A 115 21.21 0.78 5.37
CA PHE A 115 20.50 0.01 4.35
C PHE A 115 19.12 -0.47 4.82
N ILE A 116 19.01 -0.93 6.07
CA ILE A 116 17.72 -1.33 6.65
C ILE A 116 16.77 -0.13 6.73
N LYS A 117 17.25 1.04 7.17
CA LYS A 117 16.45 2.26 7.22
C LYS A 117 15.97 2.70 5.83
N GLU A 118 16.80 2.55 4.80
CA GLU A 118 16.40 2.81 3.41
C GLU A 118 15.29 1.85 2.95
N ILE A 119 15.37 0.57 3.30
CA ILE A 119 14.31 -0.42 3.04
C ILE A 119 13.01 -0.02 3.75
N VAL A 120 13.06 0.27 5.05
CA VAL A 120 11.90 0.68 5.86
C VAL A 120 11.19 1.87 5.24
N PHE A 121 11.95 2.91 4.91
CA PHE A 121 11.43 4.13 4.29
C PHE A 121 10.79 3.86 2.92
N SER A 122 11.39 2.96 2.14
CA SER A 122 10.90 2.65 0.79
C SER A 122 9.63 1.80 0.80
N LEU A 123 9.51 0.89 1.77
CA LEU A 123 8.26 0.18 2.06
C LEU A 123 7.18 1.15 2.52
N PHE A 124 7.51 2.09 3.42
CA PHE A 124 6.59 3.15 3.85
C PHE A 124 6.08 3.97 2.65
N LEU A 125 6.99 4.44 1.79
CA LEU A 125 6.63 5.27 0.63
C LEU A 125 5.78 4.49 -0.38
N THR A 126 6.12 3.22 -0.61
CA THR A 126 5.32 2.32 -1.46
C THR A 126 3.92 2.14 -0.86
N GLY A 127 3.83 1.89 0.44
CA GLY A 127 2.58 1.84 1.18
C GLY A 127 1.75 3.10 1.00
N LEU A 128 2.36 4.28 1.15
CA LEU A 128 1.72 5.58 1.00
C LEU A 128 1.15 5.80 -0.42
N VAL A 129 1.91 5.42 -1.45
CA VAL A 129 1.44 5.49 -2.84
C VAL A 129 0.21 4.61 -3.04
N PHE A 130 0.22 3.38 -2.52
CA PHE A 130 -0.93 2.48 -2.59
C PHE A 130 -2.09 2.93 -1.70
N PHE A 131 -1.83 3.59 -0.57
CA PHE A 131 -2.84 4.21 0.28
C PHE A 131 -3.59 5.31 -0.47
N ILE A 132 -2.87 6.23 -1.11
CA ILE A 132 -3.44 7.32 -1.90
C ILE A 132 -4.28 6.74 -3.05
N LYS A 133 -3.71 5.80 -3.82
CA LYS A 133 -4.44 5.12 -4.90
C LYS A 133 -5.72 4.44 -4.38
N SER A 134 -5.62 3.71 -3.27
CA SER A 134 -6.74 2.97 -2.70
C SER A 134 -7.84 3.89 -2.21
N THR A 135 -7.47 5.05 -1.64
CA THR A 135 -8.41 6.10 -1.26
C THR A 135 -9.20 6.60 -2.47
N PHE A 136 -8.54 6.92 -3.58
CA PHE A 136 -9.23 7.31 -4.82
C PHE A 136 -10.13 6.20 -5.36
N ASN A 137 -9.67 4.95 -5.31
CA ASN A 137 -10.44 3.79 -5.72
C ASN A 137 -11.72 3.64 -4.88
N VAL A 138 -11.64 3.70 -3.56
CA VAL A 138 -12.82 3.63 -2.67
C VAL A 138 -13.79 4.77 -2.97
N LEU A 139 -13.30 6.01 -3.13
CA LEU A 139 -14.16 7.15 -3.50
C LEU A 139 -14.87 6.92 -4.85
N LYS A 140 -14.18 6.35 -5.83
CA LYS A 140 -14.77 6.01 -7.13
C LYS A 140 -15.83 4.91 -6.99
N LEU A 141 -15.59 3.90 -6.16
CA LEU A 141 -16.55 2.82 -5.88
C LEU A 141 -17.82 3.38 -5.21
N ILE A 142 -17.67 4.23 -4.20
CA ILE A 142 -18.80 4.89 -3.53
C ILE A 142 -19.63 5.71 -4.52
N ARG A 143 -18.99 6.48 -5.40
CA ARG A 143 -19.69 7.25 -6.43
C ARG A 143 -20.47 6.35 -7.37
N LEU A 144 -19.90 5.21 -7.78
CA LEU A 144 -20.57 4.25 -8.65
C LEU A 144 -21.80 3.64 -7.97
N ILE A 145 -21.66 3.18 -6.72
CA ILE A 145 -22.79 2.64 -5.94
C ILE A 145 -23.91 3.69 -5.80
N ARG A 146 -23.56 4.96 -5.54
CA ARG A 146 -24.56 6.04 -5.43
C ARG A 146 -25.31 6.28 -6.73
N LYS A 147 -24.65 6.19 -7.89
CA LYS A 147 -25.30 6.35 -9.20
C LYS A 147 -26.24 5.19 -9.50
N TYR A 148 -25.80 3.96 -9.23
CA TYR A 148 -26.63 2.77 -9.37
C TYR A 148 -27.90 2.84 -8.52
N ASN A 149 -27.77 3.23 -7.24
CA ASN A 149 -28.93 3.38 -6.35
C ASN A 149 -29.91 4.49 -6.79
N LYS A 150 -29.48 5.41 -7.65
CA LYS A 150 -30.34 6.44 -8.25
C LYS A 150 -30.93 6.04 -9.61
N GLY A 151 -30.58 4.86 -10.14
CA GLY A 151 -30.98 4.41 -11.48
C GLY A 151 -30.30 5.16 -12.63
N GLU A 152 -29.14 5.80 -12.38
CA GLU A 152 -28.38 6.52 -13.42
C GLU A 152 -27.51 5.59 -14.28
N ILE A 153 -27.25 4.37 -13.80
CA ILE A 153 -26.48 3.29 -14.44
C ILE A 153 -26.97 1.93 -13.95
#